data_AF-A0A919BL64-F1
#
_entry.id   AF-A0A919BL64-F1
#
_cell.length_a   1.000
_cell.length_b   1.000
_cell.length_c   1.000
_cell.angle_alpha   90.00
_cell.angle_beta   90.00
_cell.angle_gamma   90.00
#
_symmetry.space_group_name_H-M   'P 1'
#
loop_
_entity.id
_entity.type
_entity.pdbx_description
1 polymer ?
#
loop_
_entity_poly.entity_id
_entity_poly.type
_entity_poly.pdbx_seq_one_letter_code
_entity_poly.pdbx_strand_id
1 'polypeptide(L)'
;MKAKLFIYFILCLVLLTCSGALFFQYYFQKPFSEAVNIKPYKKWQSELLETKLLNPNVPSAQFWFDKPVGPKAPIQWSPTHNNTLYVNSEKEVIAALNKAKAGETIHVLPGTYRFTGHSLNTKNSGTPSQPIVIMASHIGDVTFEFDLKEGLLIAHPHWRIGNIQFRGVCEQDYKCEHALHVVGQGSNTHIENNVFLDFNSPIKVNQANGDYPDKGLIKHNAFIYSRARKTASPVTAIDIVAANDWLVRQNFISDFTKAKGDHVSYAMFFKGNGQGNVAERNVVFCEWLFSGGQRVGISIGGGGTGNKFCRDGSCAVEQSDSTIRNNLIAHCPNDVGIYVNKGKNSIINNNVLYKTRGMDIAFEQSSTTLLFNVYDGRVFAKNGAIVVEHNNVGSVVSAMLLNSEVENRYINPASGNFIALDDNVLPVPKGFEFELGLDICGTQRNERVSLYGMTSTLVPSCKLDFTY
;
A
#
# COMPACT_ATOMS: atom_id res chain seq x y z
N MET A 1 61.80 8.95 7.79
CA MET A 1 60.65 9.81 8.14
C MET A 1 59.64 9.95 6.99
N LYS A 2 60.06 10.27 5.76
CA LYS A 2 59.15 10.46 4.60
C LYS A 2 58.32 9.22 4.20
N ALA A 3 58.88 8.01 4.25
CA ALA A 3 58.15 6.78 3.90
C ALA A 3 57.00 6.43 4.87
N LYS A 4 57.21 6.63 6.19
CA LYS A 4 56.14 6.41 7.19
C LYS A 4 55.00 7.41 7.00
N LEU A 5 55.33 8.69 6.76
CA LEU A 5 54.34 9.74 6.52
C LEU A 5 53.52 9.46 5.24
N PHE A 6 54.16 8.95 4.19
CA PHE A 6 53.48 8.54 2.95
C PHE A 6 52.53 7.34 3.17
N ILE A 7 52.94 6.35 3.96
CA ILE A 7 52.07 5.21 4.33
C ILE A 7 50.85 5.70 5.14
N TYR A 8 51.05 6.58 6.13
CA TYR A 8 49.94 7.17 6.89
C TYR A 8 49.00 7.97 5.99
N PHE A 9 49.52 8.74 5.04
CA PHE A 9 48.71 9.48 4.08
C PHE A 9 47.84 8.54 3.21
N ILE A 10 48.43 7.45 2.67
CA ILE A 10 47.69 6.45 1.90
C ILE A 10 46.61 5.78 2.76
N LEU A 11 46.94 5.38 3.99
CA LEU A 11 45.98 4.75 4.91
C LEU A 11 44.82 5.69 5.23
N CYS A 12 45.09 6.96 5.52
CA CYS A 12 44.05 7.97 5.73
C CYS A 12 43.16 8.13 4.50
N LEU A 13 43.74 8.20 3.30
CA LEU A 13 42.98 8.31 2.06
C LEU A 13 42.07 7.10 1.84
N VAL A 14 42.59 5.89 2.04
CA VAL A 14 41.82 4.64 1.92
C VAL A 14 40.67 4.63 2.93
N LEU A 15 40.93 4.96 4.20
CA LEU A 15 39.89 5.02 5.22
C LEU A 15 38.80 6.04 4.89
N LEU A 16 39.18 7.25 4.44
CA LEU A 16 38.23 8.27 4.00
C LEU A 16 37.36 7.78 2.84
N THR A 17 37.95 7.11 1.84
CA THR A 17 37.19 6.57 0.71
C THR A 17 36.25 5.43 1.14
N CYS A 18 36.70 4.52 2.00
CA CYS A 18 35.87 3.44 2.52
C CYS A 18 34.71 3.99 3.38
N SER A 19 34.98 4.96 4.26
CA SER A 19 33.94 5.62 5.06
C SER A 19 32.93 6.35 4.18
N GLY A 20 33.40 7.05 3.14
CA GLY A 20 32.52 7.69 2.16
C GLY A 20 31.65 6.69 1.39
N ALA A 21 32.22 5.55 1.00
CA ALA A 21 31.50 4.47 0.33
C ALA A 21 30.42 3.84 1.22
N LEU A 22 30.75 3.51 2.48
CA LEU A 22 29.79 2.95 3.42
C LEU A 22 28.68 3.94 3.78
N PHE A 23 29.01 5.23 3.94
CA PHE A 23 28.01 6.28 4.16
C PHE A 23 27.07 6.40 2.96
N PHE A 24 27.63 6.37 1.74
CA PHE A 24 26.85 6.39 0.51
C PHE A 24 25.89 5.20 0.43
N GLN A 25 26.40 3.99 0.65
CA GLN A 25 25.62 2.76 0.63
C GLN A 25 24.52 2.80 1.70
N TYR A 26 24.85 3.23 2.91
CA TYR A 26 23.86 3.40 3.97
C TYR A 26 22.74 4.39 3.55
N TYR A 27 23.10 5.58 3.06
CA TYR A 27 22.13 6.62 2.78
C TYR A 27 21.28 6.33 1.52
N PHE A 28 21.90 5.89 0.43
CA PHE A 28 21.21 5.68 -0.84
C PHE A 28 20.73 4.24 -1.05
N GLN A 29 21.21 3.30 -0.22
CA GLN A 29 20.97 1.85 -0.35
C GLN A 29 21.30 1.35 -1.76
N LYS A 30 22.45 1.81 -2.26
CA LYS A 30 22.99 1.52 -3.59
C LYS A 30 24.50 1.32 -3.52
N PRO A 31 25.10 0.44 -4.36
CA PRO A 31 26.55 0.26 -4.42
C PRO A 31 27.27 1.59 -4.67
N PHE A 32 28.42 1.80 -4.04
CA PHE A 32 29.20 3.04 -4.23
C PHE A 32 29.63 3.27 -5.69
N SER A 33 29.71 2.21 -6.50
CA SER A 33 29.93 2.31 -7.95
C SER A 33 28.84 3.12 -8.68
N GLU A 34 27.64 3.26 -8.11
CA GLU A 34 26.58 4.11 -8.65
C GLU A 34 26.71 5.59 -8.26
N ALA A 35 27.65 5.97 -7.38
CA ALA A 35 27.81 7.35 -6.93
C ALA A 35 28.14 8.32 -8.09
N VAL A 36 28.90 7.86 -9.09
CA VAL A 36 29.21 8.63 -10.31
C VAL A 36 28.01 8.75 -11.26
N ASN A 37 27.01 7.89 -11.12
CA ASN A 37 25.80 7.86 -11.93
C ASN A 37 24.60 8.55 -11.25
N ILE A 38 24.81 9.23 -10.11
CA ILE A 38 23.80 10.15 -9.57
C ILE A 38 23.76 11.38 -10.48
N LYS A 39 23.00 11.24 -11.58
CA LYS A 39 22.55 12.38 -12.35
C LYS A 39 21.72 13.28 -11.44
N PRO A 40 21.70 14.61 -11.65
CA PRO A 40 20.81 15.50 -10.92
C PRO A 40 19.39 14.96 -10.96
N TYR A 41 18.78 14.82 -9.78
CA TYR A 41 17.55 14.08 -9.48
C TYR A 41 16.43 14.23 -10.54
N LYS A 42 16.27 15.43 -11.13
CA LYS A 42 15.27 15.71 -12.18
C LYS A 42 15.52 15.06 -13.55
N LYS A 43 16.77 14.79 -13.95
CA LYS A 43 17.11 14.23 -15.28
C LYS A 43 17.08 12.70 -15.32
N TRP A 44 17.31 12.07 -14.17
CA TRP A 44 17.29 10.61 -13.99
C TRP A 44 15.87 10.01 -14.05
N GLN A 45 14.88 10.73 -13.52
CA GLN A 45 13.49 10.26 -13.37
C GLN A 45 12.73 10.07 -14.70
N SER A 46 13.06 10.82 -15.75
CA SER A 46 12.45 10.68 -17.08
C SER A 46 13.03 9.51 -17.90
N GLU A 47 14.22 9.01 -17.55
CA GLU A 47 14.95 8.00 -18.32
C GLU A 47 14.72 6.56 -17.82
N LEU A 48 14.12 6.37 -16.64
CA LEU A 48 14.02 5.07 -15.94
C LEU A 48 12.76 4.26 -16.15
N LEU A 49 11.81 4.75 -16.92
CA LEU A 49 10.67 3.91 -17.29
C LEU A 49 11.13 2.94 -18.38
N GLU A 50 11.93 1.95 -17.97
CA GLU A 50 12.31 0.85 -18.84
C GLU A 50 11.07 -0.01 -19.08
N THR A 51 10.53 0.08 -20.28
CA THR A 51 9.43 -0.77 -20.72
C THR A 51 9.96 -2.17 -21.01
N LYS A 52 10.17 -2.97 -19.98
CA LYS A 52 10.03 -4.42 -20.14
C LYS A 52 8.57 -4.74 -19.84
N LEU A 53 7.69 -4.53 -20.81
CA LEU A 53 6.31 -5.02 -20.71
C LEU A 53 6.36 -6.55 -20.82
N LEU A 54 6.65 -7.22 -19.71
CA LEU A 54 6.33 -8.63 -19.56
C LEU A 54 4.82 -8.70 -19.38
N ASN A 55 4.12 -8.81 -20.51
CA ASN A 55 2.68 -9.07 -20.62
C ASN A 55 1.78 -7.92 -20.09
N PRO A 56 1.17 -7.10 -20.96
CA PRO A 56 0.20 -6.06 -20.54
C PRO A 56 -1.13 -6.64 -20.02
N ASN A 57 -1.27 -7.97 -20.00
CA ASN A 57 -2.48 -8.62 -19.56
C ASN A 57 -2.56 -8.58 -18.03
N VAL A 58 -3.75 -8.27 -17.54
CA VAL A 58 -4.07 -8.34 -16.12
C VAL A 58 -4.21 -9.81 -15.72
N PRO A 59 -3.74 -10.21 -14.53
CA PRO A 59 -3.99 -11.56 -14.05
C PRO A 59 -5.47 -11.89 -14.06
N SER A 60 -5.81 -13.03 -14.67
CA SER A 60 -7.17 -13.57 -14.64
C SER A 60 -7.67 -13.73 -13.20
N ALA A 61 -8.98 -13.81 -12.98
CA ALA A 61 -9.56 -14.06 -11.67
C ALA A 61 -8.91 -15.29 -10.98
N GLN A 62 -8.67 -16.36 -11.74
CA GLN A 62 -8.11 -17.62 -11.26
C GLN A 62 -6.69 -17.47 -10.69
N PHE A 63 -5.92 -16.48 -11.14
CA PHE A 63 -4.57 -16.22 -10.62
C PHE A 63 -4.57 -15.94 -9.11
N TRP A 64 -5.66 -15.38 -8.58
CA TRP A 64 -5.71 -14.92 -7.20
C TRP A 64 -6.21 -15.99 -6.22
N PHE A 65 -6.92 -17.00 -6.70
CA PHE A 65 -7.74 -17.88 -5.84
C PHE A 65 -6.92 -18.74 -4.88
N ASP A 66 -5.67 -19.06 -5.22
CA ASP A 66 -4.73 -19.79 -4.38
C ASP A 66 -3.82 -18.88 -3.54
N LYS A 67 -3.80 -17.57 -3.82
CA LYS A 67 -2.93 -16.61 -3.11
C LYS A 67 -3.55 -16.21 -1.78
N PRO A 68 -2.78 -15.90 -0.73
CA PRO A 68 -3.33 -15.47 0.56
C PRO A 68 -3.91 -14.04 0.53
N VAL A 69 -3.46 -13.20 -0.40
CA VAL A 69 -3.94 -11.82 -0.61
C VAL A 69 -4.50 -11.61 -2.01
N GLY A 70 -5.15 -10.47 -2.23
CA GLY A 70 -5.83 -10.16 -3.49
C GLY A 70 -7.24 -10.77 -3.54
N PRO A 71 -7.90 -10.67 -4.72
CA PRO A 71 -9.21 -11.24 -4.95
C PRO A 71 -9.29 -12.73 -4.63
N LYS A 72 -10.48 -13.18 -4.30
CA LYS A 72 -10.81 -14.54 -3.90
C LYS A 72 -11.91 -15.08 -4.79
N ALA A 73 -11.96 -16.40 -4.86
CA ALA A 73 -13.14 -17.12 -5.29
C ALA A 73 -14.36 -16.62 -4.46
N PRO A 74 -15.58 -16.74 -4.99
CA PRO A 74 -16.68 -15.82 -4.71
C PRO A 74 -16.89 -15.57 -3.22
N ILE A 75 -16.79 -14.30 -2.81
CA ILE A 75 -17.26 -13.87 -1.50
C ILE A 75 -18.77 -13.86 -1.57
N GLN A 76 -19.41 -14.81 -0.88
CA GLN A 76 -20.84 -14.79 -0.68
C GLN A 76 -21.15 -13.74 0.39
N TRP A 77 -21.55 -12.55 -0.05
CA TRP A 77 -22.30 -11.67 0.82
C TRP A 77 -23.70 -12.24 0.90
N SER A 78 -23.99 -12.94 2.00
CA SER A 78 -25.36 -13.36 2.28
C SER A 78 -26.25 -12.12 2.16
N PRO A 79 -27.19 -12.06 1.21
CA PRO A 79 -28.15 -10.98 1.17
C PRO A 79 -28.82 -10.97 2.54
N THR A 80 -28.71 -9.86 3.27
CA THR A 80 -29.40 -9.77 4.56
C THR A 80 -30.92 -9.83 4.34
N HIS A 81 -31.40 -9.50 3.13
CA HIS A 81 -32.80 -9.53 2.72
C HIS A 81 -32.98 -9.86 1.22
N ASN A 82 -34.20 -10.31 0.84
CA ASN A 82 -34.58 -10.77 -0.52
C ASN A 82 -34.70 -9.65 -1.59
N ASN A 83 -34.26 -8.42 -1.33
CA ASN A 83 -34.45 -7.33 -2.30
C ASN A 83 -33.22 -7.18 -3.21
N THR A 84 -33.14 -8.01 -4.25
CA THR A 84 -32.08 -7.95 -5.27
C THR A 84 -32.62 -7.32 -6.54
N LEU A 85 -31.95 -6.27 -7.01
CA LEU A 85 -32.17 -5.64 -8.30
C LEU A 85 -31.09 -6.11 -9.28
N TYR A 86 -31.49 -6.88 -10.29
CA TYR A 86 -30.60 -7.29 -11.37
C TYR A 86 -30.51 -6.18 -12.42
N VAL A 87 -29.29 -5.84 -12.83
CA VAL A 87 -29.02 -4.81 -13.84
C VAL A 87 -28.08 -5.35 -14.92
N ASN A 88 -28.32 -4.97 -16.18
CA ASN A 88 -27.53 -5.40 -17.34
C ASN A 88 -27.18 -4.29 -18.33
N SER A 89 -27.32 -3.02 -17.92
CA SER A 89 -26.87 -1.87 -18.71
C SER A 89 -26.36 -0.74 -17.83
N GLU A 90 -25.55 0.16 -18.39
CA GLU A 90 -25.02 1.34 -17.71
C GLU A 90 -26.15 2.22 -17.14
N LYS A 91 -27.23 2.38 -17.92
CA LYS A 91 -28.41 3.16 -17.51
C LYS A 91 -29.09 2.54 -16.30
N GLU A 92 -29.21 1.22 -16.27
CA GLU A 92 -29.79 0.51 -15.13
C GLU A 92 -28.89 0.58 -13.89
N VAL A 93 -27.56 0.44 -14.05
CA VAL A 93 -26.60 0.64 -12.95
C VAL A 93 -26.75 2.05 -12.37
N ILE A 94 -26.79 3.08 -13.21
CA ILE A 94 -26.99 4.47 -12.77
C ILE A 94 -28.34 4.65 -12.08
N ALA A 95 -29.42 4.09 -12.64
CA ALA A 95 -30.75 4.18 -12.05
C ALA A 95 -30.82 3.48 -10.68
N ALA A 96 -30.16 2.34 -10.55
CA ALA A 96 -30.07 1.56 -9.31
C ALA A 96 -29.30 2.35 -8.23
N LEU A 97 -28.11 2.88 -8.54
CA LEU A 97 -27.33 3.69 -7.59
C LEU A 97 -28.11 4.90 -7.03
N ASN A 98 -28.95 5.52 -7.87
CA ASN A 98 -29.77 6.66 -7.48
C ASN A 98 -31.00 6.30 -6.64
N LYS A 99 -31.47 5.06 -6.69
CA LYS A 99 -32.74 4.63 -6.10
C LYS A 99 -32.60 3.59 -4.99
N ALA A 100 -31.41 2.99 -4.87
CA ALA A 100 -31.15 1.90 -3.92
C ALA A 100 -31.52 2.32 -2.50
N LYS A 101 -32.07 1.36 -1.75
CA LYS A 101 -32.51 1.53 -0.37
C LYS A 101 -31.70 0.61 0.53
N ALA A 102 -31.66 0.93 1.83
CA ALA A 102 -31.02 0.08 2.83
C ALA A 102 -31.46 -1.40 2.68
N GLY A 103 -30.49 -2.31 2.61
CA GLY A 103 -30.69 -3.75 2.46
C GLY A 103 -30.88 -4.22 1.02
N GLU A 104 -30.85 -3.33 0.02
CA GLU A 104 -30.93 -3.69 -1.40
C GLU A 104 -29.56 -4.12 -1.95
N THR A 105 -29.59 -5.16 -2.79
CA THR A 105 -28.43 -5.60 -3.58
C THR A 105 -28.64 -5.26 -5.04
N ILE A 106 -27.78 -4.41 -5.59
CA ILE A 106 -27.62 -4.17 -7.02
C ILE A 106 -26.71 -5.28 -7.57
N HIS A 107 -27.32 -6.31 -8.17
CA HIS A 107 -26.60 -7.42 -8.77
C HIS A 107 -26.35 -7.13 -10.26
N VAL A 108 -25.09 -6.89 -10.59
CA VAL A 108 -24.68 -6.55 -11.95
C VAL A 108 -24.42 -7.85 -12.72
N LEU A 109 -25.15 -8.04 -13.81
CA LEU A 109 -25.01 -9.22 -14.66
C LEU A 109 -23.69 -9.18 -15.45
N PRO A 110 -23.13 -10.34 -15.84
CA PRO A 110 -21.86 -10.39 -16.53
C PRO A 110 -21.81 -9.50 -17.78
N GLY A 111 -20.71 -8.76 -17.94
CA GLY A 111 -20.57 -7.81 -19.04
C GLY A 111 -19.49 -6.75 -18.82
N THR A 112 -19.26 -5.96 -19.87
CA THR A 112 -18.42 -4.76 -19.79
C THR A 112 -19.30 -3.54 -19.94
N TYR A 113 -19.18 -2.60 -19.00
CA TYR A 113 -20.03 -1.43 -18.87
C TYR A 113 -19.18 -0.17 -18.91
N ARG A 114 -19.45 0.74 -19.86
CA ARG A 114 -18.62 1.94 -20.05
C ARG A 114 -19.33 3.21 -19.59
N PHE A 115 -18.74 3.88 -18.61
CA PHE A 115 -19.28 5.11 -18.04
C PHE A 115 -18.48 6.33 -18.48
N THR A 116 -19.19 7.39 -18.86
CA THR A 116 -18.66 8.71 -19.28
C THR A 116 -19.36 9.83 -18.50
N GLY A 117 -18.76 11.02 -18.45
CA GLY A 117 -19.26 12.15 -17.67
C GLY A 117 -18.37 12.50 -16.47
N HIS A 118 -18.98 12.94 -15.36
CA HIS A 118 -18.24 13.41 -14.19
C HIS A 118 -18.03 12.32 -13.14
N SER A 119 -19.12 11.74 -12.63
CA SER A 119 -19.15 10.69 -11.61
C SER A 119 -20.49 9.95 -11.55
N LEU A 120 -20.47 8.75 -10.96
CA LEU A 120 -21.64 7.98 -10.56
C LEU A 120 -21.87 8.17 -9.06
N ASN A 121 -23.01 8.72 -8.66
CA ASN A 121 -23.21 9.16 -7.28
C ASN A 121 -24.17 8.24 -6.52
N THR A 122 -23.81 7.88 -5.28
CA THR A 122 -24.79 7.31 -4.34
C THR A 122 -25.78 8.39 -3.88
N LYS A 123 -27.01 8.01 -3.53
CA LYS A 123 -28.07 8.94 -3.09
C LYS A 123 -28.71 8.61 -1.75
N ASN A 124 -28.55 7.38 -1.27
CA ASN A 124 -29.15 6.91 -0.03
C ASN A 124 -28.12 6.16 0.80
N SER A 125 -28.37 6.15 2.11
CA SER A 125 -27.58 5.43 3.10
C SER A 125 -28.08 4.00 3.27
N GLY A 126 -27.15 3.06 3.48
CA GLY A 126 -27.49 1.81 4.15
C GLY A 126 -27.58 2.01 5.66
N THR A 127 -27.74 0.90 6.38
CA THR A 127 -27.62 0.85 7.85
C THR A 127 -26.63 -0.25 8.25
N PRO A 128 -26.18 -0.31 9.53
CA PRO A 128 -25.30 -1.39 9.98
C PRO A 128 -25.85 -2.80 9.73
N SER A 129 -27.17 -2.99 9.86
CA SER A 129 -27.84 -4.28 9.61
C SER A 129 -28.33 -4.45 8.16
N GLN A 130 -28.49 -3.34 7.43
CA GLN A 130 -29.03 -3.31 6.07
C GLN A 130 -28.16 -2.43 5.17
N PRO A 131 -26.90 -2.84 4.89
CA PRO A 131 -26.05 -2.12 3.96
C PRO A 131 -26.67 -2.10 2.55
N ILE A 132 -26.28 -1.14 1.73
CA ILE A 132 -26.55 -1.18 0.29
C ILE A 132 -25.38 -1.86 -0.40
N VAL A 133 -25.67 -2.83 -1.27
CA VAL A 133 -24.64 -3.67 -1.90
C VAL A 133 -24.67 -3.46 -3.40
N ILE A 134 -23.50 -3.27 -4.03
CA ILE A 134 -23.32 -3.41 -5.48
C ILE A 134 -22.26 -4.47 -5.75
N MET A 135 -22.61 -5.50 -6.51
CA MET A 135 -21.70 -6.62 -6.77
C MET A 135 -21.99 -7.36 -8.05
N ALA A 136 -20.99 -8.11 -8.51
CA ALA A 136 -21.16 -9.23 -9.44
C ALA A 136 -21.14 -10.58 -8.69
N SER A 137 -21.56 -11.67 -9.35
CA SER A 137 -21.49 -13.01 -8.78
C SER A 137 -20.06 -13.46 -8.47
N HIS A 138 -19.14 -13.26 -9.42
CA HIS A 138 -17.74 -13.62 -9.29
C HIS A 138 -16.85 -12.48 -9.78
N ILE A 139 -15.66 -12.37 -9.19
CA ILE A 139 -14.64 -11.49 -9.74
C ILE A 139 -14.28 -11.95 -11.17
N GLY A 140 -14.28 -11.01 -12.11
CA GLY A 140 -14.09 -11.27 -13.54
C GLY A 140 -15.38 -11.30 -14.37
N ASP A 141 -16.56 -11.46 -13.76
CA ASP A 141 -17.84 -11.45 -14.48
C ASP A 141 -18.16 -10.05 -15.04
N VAL A 142 -17.82 -9.02 -14.28
CA VAL A 142 -18.17 -7.63 -14.58
C VAL A 142 -16.93 -6.75 -14.67
N THR A 143 -16.82 -6.00 -15.77
CA THR A 143 -15.85 -4.91 -15.91
C THR A 143 -16.56 -3.57 -16.03
N PHE A 144 -16.23 -2.63 -15.16
CA PHE A 144 -16.60 -1.22 -15.26
C PHE A 144 -15.43 -0.44 -15.88
N GLU A 145 -15.64 0.07 -17.09
CA GLU A 145 -14.72 0.97 -17.77
C GLU A 145 -15.10 2.42 -17.46
N PHE A 146 -14.22 3.13 -16.77
CA PHE A 146 -14.42 4.53 -16.42
C PHE A 146 -13.59 5.43 -17.33
N ASP A 147 -14.31 6.24 -18.09
CA ASP A 147 -13.80 7.42 -18.81
C ASP A 147 -14.32 8.67 -18.08
N LEU A 148 -14.01 8.72 -16.79
CA LEU A 148 -14.52 9.65 -15.77
C LEU A 148 -13.37 10.09 -14.88
N LYS A 149 -13.38 11.34 -14.42
CA LYS A 149 -12.42 11.79 -13.40
C LYS A 149 -12.55 11.02 -12.10
N GLU A 150 -13.78 10.89 -11.63
CA GLU A 150 -14.14 10.21 -10.39
C GLU A 150 -15.22 9.18 -10.74
N GLY A 151 -15.01 7.91 -10.44
CA GLY A 151 -15.93 6.82 -10.75
C GLY A 151 -17.16 6.83 -9.85
N LEU A 152 -17.24 5.89 -8.91
CA LEU A 152 -18.29 5.89 -7.90
C LEU A 152 -17.95 6.88 -6.77
N LEU A 153 -18.72 7.97 -6.68
CA LEU A 153 -18.68 8.90 -5.56
C LEU A 153 -19.63 8.41 -4.46
N ILE A 154 -19.03 7.97 -3.35
CA ILE A 154 -19.71 7.35 -2.22
C ILE A 154 -19.77 8.36 -1.08
N ALA A 155 -20.88 9.11 -1.05
CA ALA A 155 -21.12 10.17 -0.06
C ALA A 155 -22.05 9.75 1.08
N HIS A 156 -22.57 8.52 1.05
CA HIS A 156 -23.56 8.00 2.00
C HIS A 156 -23.01 6.74 2.67
N PRO A 157 -23.31 6.50 3.96
CA PRO A 157 -22.71 5.43 4.73
C PRO A 157 -23.25 4.04 4.40
N HIS A 158 -22.52 3.01 4.85
CA HIS A 158 -22.90 1.59 4.80
C HIS A 158 -23.11 1.04 3.38
N TRP A 159 -22.25 1.44 2.44
CA TRP A 159 -22.16 0.84 1.11
C TRP A 159 -21.15 -0.32 1.08
N ARG A 160 -21.46 -1.36 0.32
CA ARG A 160 -20.54 -2.47 0.02
C ARG A 160 -20.36 -2.63 -1.49
N ILE A 161 -19.11 -2.68 -1.94
CA ILE A 161 -18.73 -2.76 -3.35
C ILE A 161 -17.80 -3.95 -3.55
N GLY A 162 -18.18 -4.92 -4.37
CA GLY A 162 -17.39 -6.13 -4.49
C GLY A 162 -17.58 -6.98 -5.73
N ASN A 163 -16.59 -7.83 -5.99
CA ASN A 163 -16.51 -8.70 -7.17
C ASN A 163 -16.50 -7.96 -8.52
N ILE A 164 -16.04 -6.70 -8.57
CA ILE A 164 -16.03 -5.89 -9.80
C ILE A 164 -14.59 -5.61 -10.23
N GLN A 165 -14.34 -5.71 -11.54
CA GLN A 165 -13.12 -5.16 -12.14
C GLN A 165 -13.38 -3.71 -12.58
N PHE A 166 -12.64 -2.76 -12.02
CA PHE A 166 -12.64 -1.36 -12.43
C PHE A 166 -11.43 -1.10 -13.33
N ARG A 167 -11.66 -0.44 -14.47
CA ARG A 167 -10.60 -0.06 -15.42
C ARG A 167 -10.72 1.41 -15.81
N GLY A 168 -9.66 2.18 -15.59
CA GLY A 168 -9.53 3.52 -16.14
C GLY A 168 -9.18 3.46 -17.62
N VAL A 169 -10.06 3.96 -18.50
CA VAL A 169 -9.89 3.93 -19.96
C VAL A 169 -9.71 5.33 -20.58
N CYS A 170 -9.45 6.32 -19.75
CA CYS A 170 -9.26 7.69 -20.19
C CYS A 170 -8.06 7.82 -21.13
N GLU A 171 -8.24 8.55 -22.23
CA GLU A 171 -7.15 8.89 -23.16
C GLU A 171 -6.00 9.63 -22.45
N GLN A 172 -6.35 10.46 -21.46
CA GLN A 172 -5.43 11.29 -20.70
C GLN A 172 -5.48 10.91 -19.23
N ASP A 173 -4.36 10.45 -18.67
CA ASP A 173 -4.34 9.86 -17.31
C ASP A 173 -4.86 10.77 -16.20
N TYR A 174 -4.71 12.10 -16.33
CA TYR A 174 -5.24 13.06 -15.35
C TYR A 174 -6.78 13.10 -15.31
N LYS A 175 -7.44 12.48 -16.29
CA LYS A 175 -8.89 12.30 -16.31
C LYS A 175 -9.33 10.99 -15.69
N CYS A 176 -8.44 10.10 -15.26
CA CYS A 176 -8.76 8.84 -14.59
C CYS A 176 -8.13 8.87 -13.19
N GLU A 177 -8.69 9.69 -12.30
CA GLU A 177 -8.15 9.89 -10.96
C GLU A 177 -8.60 8.76 -10.03
N HIS A 178 -9.91 8.62 -9.78
CA HIS A 178 -10.44 7.74 -8.75
C HIS A 178 -11.46 6.76 -9.33
N ALA A 179 -11.32 5.46 -9.02
CA ALA A 179 -12.37 4.50 -9.31
C ALA A 179 -13.49 4.62 -8.28
N LEU A 180 -13.11 4.66 -7.00
CA LEU A 180 -14.01 4.83 -5.87
C LEU A 180 -13.54 6.04 -5.06
N HIS A 181 -14.44 6.98 -4.83
CA HIS A 181 -14.17 8.19 -4.07
C HIS A 181 -15.14 8.29 -2.91
N VAL A 182 -14.67 8.00 -1.70
CA VAL A 182 -15.47 8.03 -0.48
C VAL A 182 -15.31 9.38 0.19
N VAL A 183 -16.40 10.11 0.36
CA VAL A 183 -16.36 11.50 0.81
C VAL A 183 -17.38 11.78 1.91
N GLY A 184 -17.09 12.78 2.73
CA GLY A 184 -18.06 13.30 3.71
C GLY A 184 -18.66 12.20 4.58
N GLN A 185 -19.97 11.99 4.47
CA GLN A 185 -20.70 11.01 5.30
C GLN A 185 -20.53 9.54 4.89
N GLY A 186 -19.69 9.23 3.90
CA GLY A 186 -19.43 7.87 3.37
C GLY A 186 -18.79 6.86 4.34
N SER A 187 -19.01 7.00 5.64
CA SER A 187 -18.49 6.11 6.68
C SER A 187 -18.96 4.66 6.55
N ASN A 188 -18.22 3.72 7.15
CA ASN A 188 -18.57 2.30 7.13
C ASN A 188 -18.72 1.72 5.70
N THR A 189 -17.97 2.27 4.75
CA THR A 189 -17.91 1.76 3.37
C THR A 189 -16.99 0.55 3.29
N HIS A 190 -17.44 -0.52 2.64
CA HIS A 190 -16.66 -1.74 2.42
C HIS A 190 -16.35 -1.90 0.93
N ILE A 191 -15.07 -2.05 0.62
CA ILE A 191 -14.57 -2.25 -0.73
C ILE A 191 -13.83 -3.59 -0.71
N GLU A 192 -14.48 -4.65 -1.18
CA GLU A 192 -13.96 -6.00 -1.02
C GLU A 192 -13.96 -6.79 -2.33
N ASN A 193 -12.89 -7.54 -2.58
CA ASN A 193 -12.82 -8.48 -3.70
C ASN A 193 -12.88 -7.87 -5.10
N ASN A 194 -12.25 -6.70 -5.29
CA ASN A 194 -12.23 -6.00 -6.58
C ASN A 194 -10.85 -6.02 -7.23
N VAL A 195 -10.80 -5.73 -8.53
CA VAL A 195 -9.56 -5.47 -9.27
C VAL A 195 -9.62 -4.04 -9.79
N PHE A 196 -8.57 -3.25 -9.55
CA PHE A 196 -8.43 -1.87 -10.00
C PHE A 196 -7.27 -1.76 -10.98
N LEU A 197 -7.58 -1.24 -12.17
CA LEU A 197 -6.63 -1.12 -13.27
C LEU A 197 -6.54 0.32 -13.70
N ASP A 198 -5.32 0.85 -13.74
CA ASP A 198 -5.01 2.07 -14.49
C ASP A 198 -5.84 3.31 -14.07
N PHE A 199 -5.94 3.54 -12.76
CA PHE A 199 -6.34 4.81 -12.14
C PHE A 199 -5.13 5.48 -11.50
N ASN A 200 -5.14 6.79 -11.30
CA ASN A 200 -4.04 7.46 -10.59
C ASN A 200 -4.09 7.16 -9.08
N SER A 201 -5.27 7.33 -8.47
CA SER A 201 -5.55 6.94 -7.10
C SER A 201 -6.89 6.19 -7.02
N PRO A 202 -6.91 4.88 -7.38
CA PRO A 202 -8.10 4.05 -7.45
C PRO A 202 -9.09 4.23 -6.31
N ILE A 203 -8.62 4.25 -5.06
CA ILE A 203 -9.44 4.57 -3.90
C ILE A 203 -8.96 5.87 -3.29
N LYS A 204 -9.87 6.85 -3.23
CA LYS A 204 -9.66 8.12 -2.53
C LYS A 204 -10.67 8.26 -1.40
N VAL A 205 -10.21 8.68 -0.24
CA VAL A 205 -11.02 8.96 0.94
C VAL A 205 -10.66 10.35 1.46
N ASN A 206 -11.65 11.24 1.63
CA ASN A 206 -11.43 12.54 2.27
C ASN A 206 -12.69 13.15 2.88
N GLN A 207 -12.47 14.11 3.78
CA GLN A 207 -13.55 14.95 4.31
C GLN A 207 -14.27 15.70 3.19
N ALA A 208 -15.56 15.95 3.39
CA ALA A 208 -16.32 16.92 2.61
C ALA A 208 -17.36 17.58 3.51
N ASN A 209 -17.52 18.91 3.39
CA ASN A 209 -18.51 19.69 4.15
C ASN A 209 -18.38 19.55 5.68
N GLY A 210 -17.19 19.28 6.20
CA GLY A 210 -16.94 19.08 7.64
C GLY A 210 -17.26 17.67 8.14
N ASP A 211 -17.76 16.78 7.26
CA ASP A 211 -18.00 15.36 7.57
C ASP A 211 -16.80 14.50 7.18
N TYR A 212 -16.60 13.39 7.90
CA TYR A 212 -15.48 12.48 7.72
C TYR A 212 -15.93 11.04 7.45
N PRO A 213 -15.43 10.40 6.39
CA PRO A 213 -15.84 9.04 6.01
C PRO A 213 -15.06 8.00 6.82
N ASP A 214 -15.33 7.87 8.11
CA ASP A 214 -14.59 7.01 9.03
C ASP A 214 -14.99 5.51 8.93
N LYS A 215 -14.16 4.62 9.52
CA LYS A 215 -14.48 3.20 9.74
C LYS A 215 -14.68 2.37 8.46
N GLY A 216 -13.97 2.71 7.40
CA GLY A 216 -14.03 1.96 6.14
C GLY A 216 -13.20 0.67 6.16
N LEU A 217 -13.52 -0.25 5.26
CA LEU A 217 -12.81 -1.51 5.05
C LEU A 217 -12.39 -1.65 3.58
N ILE A 218 -11.10 -1.89 3.34
CA ILE A 218 -10.55 -2.22 2.01
C ILE A 218 -9.90 -3.59 2.10
N LYS A 219 -10.54 -4.61 1.51
CA LYS A 219 -10.16 -6.02 1.70
C LYS A 219 -10.07 -6.83 0.42
N HIS A 220 -9.06 -7.69 0.27
CA HIS A 220 -9.00 -8.65 -0.85
C HIS A 220 -9.06 -7.99 -2.24
N ASN A 221 -8.54 -6.79 -2.40
CA ASN A 221 -8.49 -6.13 -3.70
C ASN A 221 -7.11 -6.30 -4.35
N ALA A 222 -7.06 -6.20 -5.68
CA ALA A 222 -5.82 -6.04 -6.44
C ALA A 222 -5.77 -4.66 -7.09
N PHE A 223 -4.62 -4.00 -7.04
CA PHE A 223 -4.37 -2.70 -7.67
C PHE A 223 -3.16 -2.84 -8.60
N ILE A 224 -3.38 -2.69 -9.91
CA ILE A 224 -2.38 -2.96 -10.93
C ILE A 224 -2.32 -1.78 -11.90
N TYR A 225 -1.10 -1.42 -12.26
CA TYR A 225 -0.81 -0.37 -13.23
C TYR A 225 -0.11 -1.04 -14.39
N SER A 226 -0.66 -0.93 -15.59
CA SER A 226 -0.07 -1.54 -16.80
C SER A 226 1.14 -0.75 -17.31
N ARG A 227 1.23 0.52 -16.89
CA ARG A 227 2.30 1.45 -17.25
C ARG A 227 2.35 2.61 -16.26
N ALA A 228 3.45 3.36 -16.30
CA ALA A 228 3.53 4.65 -15.64
C ALA A 228 2.42 5.61 -16.08
N ARG A 229 1.84 6.31 -15.11
CA ARG A 229 0.81 7.32 -15.32
C ARG A 229 1.44 8.65 -15.75
N LYS A 230 1.06 9.16 -16.91
CA LYS A 230 1.49 10.43 -17.51
C LYS A 230 0.78 11.63 -16.89
N THR A 231 0.76 11.72 -15.57
CA THR A 231 0.09 12.76 -14.79
C THR A 231 1.02 13.41 -13.77
N ALA A 232 0.76 14.68 -13.43
CA ALA A 232 1.37 15.35 -12.28
C ALA A 232 0.51 15.19 -11.01
N SER A 233 -0.73 14.73 -11.14
CA SER A 233 -1.58 14.35 -10.01
C SER A 233 -0.90 13.27 -9.15
N PRO A 234 -1.27 13.16 -7.87
CA PRO A 234 -0.84 12.04 -7.04
C PRO A 234 -1.13 10.70 -7.72
N VAL A 235 -0.18 9.77 -7.62
CA VAL A 235 -0.42 8.36 -7.96
C VAL A 235 -0.25 7.57 -6.68
N THR A 236 -1.38 7.10 -6.14
CA THR A 236 -1.45 6.41 -4.86
C THR A 236 -2.60 5.43 -4.85
N ALA A 237 -2.32 4.12 -4.82
CA ALA A 237 -3.38 3.12 -4.98
C ALA A 237 -4.54 3.29 -3.97
N ILE A 238 -4.18 3.56 -2.71
CA ILE A 238 -5.13 3.83 -1.62
C ILE A 238 -4.72 5.13 -0.91
N ASP A 239 -5.50 6.20 -1.10
CA ASP A 239 -5.25 7.53 -0.58
C ASP A 239 -6.32 7.89 0.48
N ILE A 240 -5.95 7.83 1.77
CA ILE A 240 -6.87 8.12 2.88
C ILE A 240 -6.45 9.39 3.61
N VAL A 241 -7.31 10.42 3.56
CA VAL A 241 -7.08 11.75 4.14
C VAL A 241 -8.16 12.08 5.16
N ALA A 242 -7.75 12.49 6.37
CA ALA A 242 -8.60 12.97 7.46
C ALA A 242 -9.62 11.96 8.01
N ALA A 243 -9.52 10.69 7.61
CA ALA A 243 -10.40 9.63 8.07
C ALA A 243 -9.74 8.77 9.15
N ASN A 244 -10.60 8.24 10.02
CA ASN A 244 -10.23 7.43 11.17
C ASN A 244 -10.66 5.97 11.01
N ASP A 245 -9.94 5.09 11.70
CA ASP A 245 -10.33 3.69 11.91
C ASP A 245 -10.56 2.89 10.62
N TRP A 246 -9.87 3.24 9.53
CA TRP A 246 -9.87 2.45 8.30
C TRP A 246 -9.02 1.20 8.46
N LEU A 247 -9.55 0.07 8.01
CA LEU A 247 -8.85 -1.19 7.93
C LEU A 247 -8.54 -1.54 6.48
N VAL A 248 -7.25 -1.54 6.12
CA VAL A 248 -6.74 -1.92 4.80
C VAL A 248 -6.04 -3.26 4.93
N ARG A 249 -6.64 -4.34 4.42
CA ARG A 249 -6.09 -5.68 4.61
C ARG A 249 -6.16 -6.64 3.44
N GLN A 250 -5.17 -7.53 3.36
CA GLN A 250 -5.17 -8.63 2.38
C GLN A 250 -5.28 -8.16 0.93
N ASN A 251 -4.81 -6.95 0.63
CA ASN A 251 -4.76 -6.41 -0.72
C ASN A 251 -3.42 -6.72 -1.38
N PHE A 252 -3.42 -6.76 -2.70
CA PHE A 252 -2.22 -6.80 -3.54
C PHE A 252 -2.09 -5.47 -4.29
N ILE A 253 -0.95 -4.79 -4.20
CA ILE A 253 -0.71 -3.50 -4.85
C ILE A 253 0.60 -3.59 -5.62
N SER A 254 0.56 -3.22 -6.90
CA SER A 254 1.73 -3.31 -7.77
C SER A 254 1.88 -2.11 -8.68
N ASP A 255 3.13 -1.82 -9.06
CA ASP A 255 3.49 -1.01 -10.22
C ASP A 255 3.04 0.47 -10.25
N PHE A 256 2.58 0.98 -9.11
CA PHE A 256 2.09 2.34 -8.95
C PHE A 256 3.21 3.36 -9.18
N THR A 257 3.22 4.01 -10.35
CA THR A 257 4.19 5.06 -10.63
C THR A 257 3.67 6.16 -11.54
N LYS A 258 4.19 7.38 -11.35
CA LYS A 258 3.89 8.55 -12.17
C LYS A 258 5.11 9.06 -12.91
N ALA A 259 4.87 9.52 -14.14
CA ALA A 259 5.89 9.99 -15.07
C ALA A 259 6.04 11.52 -15.12
N LYS A 260 5.27 12.28 -14.32
CA LYS A 260 5.36 13.76 -14.26
C LYS A 260 5.26 14.24 -12.80
N GLY A 261 5.33 15.56 -12.60
CA GLY A 261 5.25 16.18 -11.28
C GLY A 261 6.54 15.98 -10.50
N ASP A 262 6.44 15.52 -9.25
CA ASP A 262 7.59 15.16 -8.41
C ASP A 262 8.11 13.72 -8.63
N HIS A 263 7.43 12.94 -9.48
CA HIS A 263 7.74 11.54 -9.80
C HIS A 263 7.68 10.53 -8.62
N VAL A 264 7.18 10.94 -7.46
CA VAL A 264 6.96 10.08 -6.29
C VAL A 264 5.55 9.51 -6.32
N SER A 265 5.45 8.20 -6.08
CA SER A 265 4.18 7.46 -5.96
C SER A 265 4.18 6.61 -4.71
N TYR A 266 2.99 6.28 -4.21
CA TYR A 266 2.80 5.54 -2.96
C TYR A 266 1.90 4.34 -3.19
N ALA A 267 2.12 3.22 -2.51
CA ALA A 267 1.16 2.11 -2.57
C ALA A 267 -0.10 2.54 -1.81
N MET A 268 0.09 3.07 -0.61
CA MET A 268 -0.98 3.64 0.20
C MET A 268 -0.43 4.67 1.17
N PHE A 269 -1.29 5.59 1.60
CA PHE A 269 -0.99 6.40 2.78
C PHE A 269 -2.22 6.74 3.62
N PHE A 270 -1.97 6.90 4.93
CA PHE A 270 -2.91 7.48 5.89
C PHE A 270 -2.40 8.86 6.29
N LYS A 271 -3.21 9.90 6.15
CA LYS A 271 -2.76 11.27 6.41
C LYS A 271 -3.90 12.20 6.76
N GLY A 272 -3.61 13.50 6.89
CA GLY A 272 -4.65 14.50 7.05
C GLY A 272 -5.18 14.64 8.48
N ASN A 273 -4.37 14.36 9.49
CA ASN A 273 -4.75 14.36 10.91
C ASN A 273 -5.82 13.29 11.24
N GLY A 274 -5.74 12.14 10.58
CA GLY A 274 -6.54 10.96 10.95
C GLY A 274 -5.93 10.19 12.12
N GLN A 275 -6.64 9.19 12.62
CA GLN A 275 -6.15 8.31 13.69
C GLN A 275 -6.61 6.85 13.52
N GLY A 276 -5.92 5.92 14.18
CA GLY A 276 -6.40 4.54 14.34
C GLY A 276 -6.47 3.70 13.07
N ASN A 277 -5.87 4.17 11.97
CA ASN A 277 -5.89 3.44 10.70
C ASN A 277 -4.92 2.24 10.76
N VAL A 278 -5.31 1.13 10.13
CA VAL A 278 -4.54 -0.12 10.15
C VAL A 278 -4.29 -0.61 8.73
N ALA A 279 -3.02 -0.81 8.39
CA ALA A 279 -2.60 -1.54 7.20
C ALA A 279 -2.08 -2.92 7.62
N GLU A 280 -2.83 -3.99 7.34
CA GLU A 280 -2.44 -5.34 7.74
C GLU A 280 -2.45 -6.38 6.62
N ARG A 281 -1.47 -7.29 6.60
CA ARG A 281 -1.48 -8.45 5.68
C ARG A 281 -1.61 -8.10 4.21
N ASN A 282 -1.12 -6.95 3.79
CA ASN A 282 -1.08 -6.56 2.38
C ASN A 282 0.24 -7.02 1.75
N VAL A 283 0.22 -7.21 0.42
CA VAL A 283 1.43 -7.35 -0.39
C VAL A 283 1.56 -6.12 -1.27
N VAL A 284 2.71 -5.45 -1.19
CA VAL A 284 3.06 -4.29 -1.99
C VAL A 284 4.31 -4.61 -2.78
N PHE A 285 4.20 -4.73 -4.10
CA PHE A 285 5.35 -4.84 -5.00
C PHE A 285 5.52 -3.52 -5.73
N CYS A 286 6.51 -2.73 -5.31
CA CYS A 286 6.77 -1.45 -5.95
C CYS A 286 7.07 -1.66 -7.44
N GLU A 287 7.97 -2.58 -7.78
CA GLU A 287 8.25 -3.01 -9.17
C GLU A 287 7.89 -4.49 -9.33
N TRP A 288 6.86 -4.80 -10.12
CA TRP A 288 6.43 -6.17 -10.41
C TRP A 288 6.48 -6.47 -11.91
N LEU A 289 5.64 -5.80 -12.70
CA LEU A 289 5.58 -5.97 -14.15
C LEU A 289 6.63 -5.11 -14.87
N PHE A 290 6.99 -3.96 -14.29
CA PHE A 290 8.01 -3.07 -14.86
C PHE A 290 8.77 -2.26 -13.79
N SER A 291 10.01 -1.90 -14.11
CA SER A 291 10.94 -1.22 -13.20
C SER A 291 10.90 0.32 -13.32
N GLY A 292 11.55 0.98 -12.37
CA GLY A 292 11.84 2.40 -12.40
C GLY A 292 10.85 3.31 -11.68
N GLY A 293 11.16 4.60 -11.62
CA GLY A 293 10.39 5.58 -10.84
C GLY A 293 10.67 5.49 -9.33
N GLN A 294 10.12 6.45 -8.59
CA GLN A 294 10.24 6.50 -7.13
C GLN A 294 8.93 6.07 -6.49
N ARG A 295 8.95 4.90 -5.86
CA ARG A 295 7.76 4.20 -5.37
C ARG A 295 7.97 3.90 -3.88
N VAL A 296 7.24 4.61 -3.03
CA VAL A 296 7.18 4.35 -1.59
C VAL A 296 6.13 3.28 -1.33
N GLY A 297 6.41 2.32 -0.45
CA GLY A 297 5.42 1.30 -0.09
C GLY A 297 4.24 1.90 0.70
N ILE A 298 4.26 1.73 2.02
CA ILE A 298 3.20 2.21 2.91
C ILE A 298 3.65 3.48 3.63
N SER A 299 2.81 4.51 3.68
CA SER A 299 3.15 5.76 4.37
C SER A 299 2.14 6.17 5.45
N ILE A 300 2.65 6.63 6.59
CA ILE A 300 1.91 7.33 7.63
C ILE A 300 2.29 8.81 7.52
N GLY A 301 1.37 9.62 7.02
CA GLY A 301 1.58 11.00 6.65
C GLY A 301 2.36 11.18 5.34
N GLY A 302 2.83 12.41 5.10
CA GLY A 302 3.56 12.79 3.89
C GLY A 302 2.67 13.35 2.78
N GLY A 303 3.23 13.66 1.61
CA GLY A 303 2.47 14.12 0.43
C GLY A 303 1.81 15.51 0.53
N GLY A 304 2.17 16.33 1.51
CA GLY A 304 1.85 17.77 1.55
C GLY A 304 0.36 18.14 1.61
N THR A 305 -0.41 17.62 2.57
CA THR A 305 -1.82 18.04 2.71
C THR A 305 -1.90 19.49 3.18
N GLY A 306 -2.74 20.28 2.51
CA GLY A 306 -3.06 21.63 2.98
C GLY A 306 -3.97 21.59 4.20
N ASN A 307 -3.71 22.46 5.19
CA ASN A 307 -4.43 22.53 6.48
C ASN A 307 -5.95 22.37 6.39
N LYS A 308 -6.61 23.03 5.42
CA LYS A 308 -8.07 22.96 5.21
C LYS A 308 -8.62 21.57 4.89
N PHE A 309 -7.76 20.64 4.47
CA PHE A 309 -8.13 19.27 4.14
C PHE A 309 -7.82 18.29 5.28
N CYS A 310 -7.09 18.74 6.29
CA CYS A 310 -6.87 17.97 7.51
C CYS A 310 -8.09 18.05 8.42
N ARG A 311 -8.27 17.01 9.23
CA ARG A 311 -9.24 17.02 10.33
C ARG A 311 -9.01 18.23 11.22
N ASP A 312 -10.11 18.92 11.51
CA ASP A 312 -10.17 20.14 12.32
C ASP A 312 -9.31 21.31 11.79
N GLY A 313 -8.91 21.26 10.52
CA GLY A 313 -8.18 22.34 9.86
C GLY A 313 -6.69 22.42 10.19
N SER A 314 -6.08 21.37 10.78
CA SER A 314 -4.66 21.37 11.18
C SER A 314 -3.95 20.09 10.76
N CYS A 315 -2.77 20.23 10.13
CA CYS A 315 -1.87 19.12 9.78
C CYS A 315 -0.58 19.15 10.63
N ALA A 316 -0.67 19.59 11.89
CA ALA A 316 0.49 19.58 12.79
C ALA A 316 1.02 18.16 12.97
N VAL A 317 0.09 17.22 13.18
CA VAL A 317 0.30 15.77 13.07
C VAL A 317 -0.46 15.31 11.82
N GLU A 318 0.18 14.49 11.00
CA GLU A 318 -0.46 13.97 9.79
C GLU A 318 -1.30 12.73 10.08
N GLN A 319 -0.93 11.94 11.08
CA GLN A 319 -1.65 10.73 11.46
C GLN A 319 -1.25 10.31 12.88
N SER A 320 -2.20 9.79 13.68
CA SER A 320 -1.92 9.29 15.04
C SER A 320 -2.31 7.83 15.23
N ASP A 321 -1.63 7.15 16.16
CA ASP A 321 -2.05 5.87 16.74
C ASP A 321 -2.41 4.80 15.69
N SER A 322 -1.65 4.76 14.59
CA SER A 322 -1.90 3.90 13.43
C SER A 322 -0.91 2.75 13.37
N THR A 323 -1.37 1.62 12.81
CA THR A 323 -0.62 0.37 12.80
C THR A 323 -0.31 -0.10 11.39
N ILE A 324 0.93 -0.48 11.13
CA ILE A 324 1.34 -1.21 9.92
C ILE A 324 1.85 -2.58 10.37
N ARG A 325 1.10 -3.65 10.07
CA ARG A 325 1.45 -4.99 10.55
C ARG A 325 1.35 -6.13 9.56
N ASN A 326 2.23 -7.12 9.67
CA ASN A 326 2.14 -8.37 8.89
C ASN A 326 2.12 -8.15 7.36
N ASN A 327 2.69 -7.07 6.84
CA ASN A 327 2.73 -6.80 5.39
C ASN A 327 4.01 -7.34 4.74
N LEU A 328 3.92 -7.72 3.45
CA LEU A 328 5.07 -7.84 2.56
C LEU A 328 5.20 -6.54 1.76
N ILE A 329 6.35 -5.90 1.80
CA ILE A 329 6.68 -4.76 0.95
C ILE A 329 7.97 -5.09 0.23
N ALA A 330 7.92 -5.23 -1.08
CA ALA A 330 9.05 -5.72 -1.85
C ALA A 330 9.35 -4.88 -3.10
N HIS A 331 10.59 -4.97 -3.56
CA HIS A 331 11.05 -4.43 -4.84
C HIS A 331 10.82 -2.92 -4.98
N CYS A 332 11.14 -2.17 -3.92
CA CYS A 332 11.15 -0.71 -3.91
C CYS A 332 12.62 -0.21 -3.98
N PRO A 333 13.39 -0.45 -5.07
CA PRO A 333 14.83 -0.22 -5.07
C PRO A 333 15.20 1.27 -4.96
N ASN A 334 14.28 2.15 -5.34
CA ASN A 334 14.50 3.59 -5.41
C ASN A 334 13.89 4.37 -4.23
N ASP A 335 13.22 3.69 -3.29
CA ASP A 335 12.67 4.34 -2.09
C ASP A 335 12.45 3.39 -0.90
N VAL A 336 12.00 3.92 0.23
CA VAL A 336 11.68 3.15 1.43
C VAL A 336 10.42 2.32 1.26
N GLY A 337 10.42 1.15 1.90
CA GLY A 337 9.22 0.31 2.01
C GLY A 337 8.19 0.96 2.92
N ILE A 338 8.62 1.59 4.02
CA ILE A 338 7.72 2.31 4.93
C ILE A 338 8.24 3.73 5.18
N TYR A 339 7.32 4.70 5.11
CA TYR A 339 7.61 6.10 5.44
C TYR A 339 6.70 6.60 6.55
N VAL A 340 7.26 7.27 7.54
CA VAL A 340 6.51 7.98 8.58
C VAL A 340 6.90 9.45 8.56
N ASN A 341 5.94 10.34 8.37
CA ASN A 341 6.14 11.78 8.28
C ASN A 341 5.09 12.49 9.11
N LYS A 342 5.53 13.05 10.25
CA LYS A 342 4.63 13.62 11.27
C LYS A 342 3.55 12.63 11.72
N GLY A 343 3.88 11.34 11.71
CA GLY A 343 3.06 10.25 12.23
C GLY A 343 3.35 10.01 13.71
N LYS A 344 2.37 10.25 14.58
CA LYS A 344 2.51 10.15 16.03
C LYS A 344 2.08 8.77 16.53
N ASN A 345 2.83 8.23 17.48
CA ASN A 345 2.54 6.98 18.20
C ASN A 345 2.23 5.80 17.27
N SER A 346 2.94 5.70 16.16
CA SER A 346 2.71 4.63 15.19
C SER A 346 3.35 3.32 15.66
N ILE A 347 2.68 2.20 15.39
CA ILE A 347 3.21 0.86 15.63
C ILE A 347 3.48 0.21 14.28
N ILE A 348 4.72 -0.21 14.06
CA ILE A 348 5.11 -0.93 12.85
C ILE A 348 5.68 -2.27 13.30
N ASN A 349 4.94 -3.35 13.08
CA ASN A 349 5.34 -4.65 13.57
C ASN A 349 5.17 -5.78 12.57
N ASN A 350 6.04 -6.80 12.67
CA ASN A 350 5.87 -8.03 11.89
C ASN A 350 5.85 -7.83 10.35
N ASN A 351 6.44 -6.76 9.83
CA ASN A 351 6.50 -6.56 8.38
C ASN A 351 7.77 -7.19 7.79
N VAL A 352 7.69 -7.58 6.51
CA VAL A 352 8.85 -7.96 5.69
C VAL A 352 9.09 -6.90 4.64
N LEU A 353 10.28 -6.30 4.63
CA LEU A 353 10.70 -5.31 3.63
C LEU A 353 11.84 -5.90 2.80
N TYR A 354 11.55 -6.37 1.58
CA TYR A 354 12.52 -7.08 0.73
C TYR A 354 12.99 -6.20 -0.44
N LYS A 355 14.30 -6.03 -0.63
CA LYS A 355 14.85 -5.17 -1.71
C LYS A 355 14.22 -3.77 -1.70
N THR A 356 14.27 -3.13 -0.54
CA THR A 356 13.81 -1.74 -0.32
C THR A 356 14.94 -0.91 0.29
N ARG A 357 14.75 0.41 0.44
CA ARG A 357 15.67 1.23 1.23
C ARG A 357 15.46 1.12 2.75
N GLY A 358 14.54 0.28 3.21
CA GLY A 358 14.15 0.13 4.60
C GLY A 358 13.03 1.11 4.98
N MET A 359 13.22 1.84 6.08
CA MET A 359 12.22 2.70 6.71
C MET A 359 12.78 4.08 7.03
N ASP A 360 12.05 5.13 6.64
CA ASP A 360 12.37 6.51 6.98
C ASP A 360 11.31 7.06 7.95
N ILE A 361 11.74 7.64 9.08
CA ILE A 361 10.86 8.28 10.07
C ILE A 361 11.30 9.73 10.20
N ALA A 362 10.40 10.67 9.94
CA ALA A 362 10.74 12.07 9.72
C ALA A 362 9.97 13.03 10.62
N PHE A 363 10.71 14.04 11.08
CA PHE A 363 10.24 15.19 11.85
C PHE A 363 9.95 14.88 13.33
N GLU A 364 10.06 15.89 14.17
CA GLU A 364 9.89 15.81 15.63
C GLU A 364 8.49 15.34 16.06
N GLN A 365 7.47 15.55 15.23
CA GLN A 365 6.12 15.06 15.50
C GLN A 365 6.02 13.54 15.35
N SER A 366 7.01 12.92 14.70
CA SER A 366 7.01 11.47 14.52
C SER A 366 7.55 10.73 15.73
N SER A 367 6.70 9.84 16.26
CA SER A 367 7.06 8.84 17.26
C SER A 367 6.60 7.46 16.77
N THR A 368 7.51 6.50 16.75
CA THR A 368 7.24 5.19 16.16
C THR A 368 7.92 4.06 16.94
N THR A 369 7.17 2.99 17.20
CA THR A 369 7.68 1.75 17.76
C THR A 369 7.81 0.71 16.65
N LEU A 370 9.02 0.17 16.47
CA LEU A 370 9.33 -0.89 15.51
C LEU A 370 9.52 -2.22 16.24
N LEU A 371 8.71 -3.23 15.93
CA LEU A 371 8.71 -4.52 16.62
C LEU A 371 8.77 -5.68 15.63
N PHE A 372 9.72 -6.60 15.76
CA PHE A 372 9.71 -7.86 15.03
C PHE A 372 9.64 -7.76 13.49
N ASN A 373 10.06 -6.64 12.90
CA ASN A 373 10.16 -6.51 11.45
C ASN A 373 11.40 -7.24 10.94
N VAL A 374 11.34 -7.75 9.71
CA VAL A 374 12.48 -8.28 8.96
C VAL A 374 12.67 -7.40 7.75
N TYR A 375 13.79 -6.69 7.65
CA TYR A 375 13.96 -5.71 6.58
C TYR A 375 15.35 -5.72 5.97
N ASP A 376 15.38 -5.57 4.65
CA ASP A 376 16.52 -5.05 3.93
C ASP A 376 16.50 -3.51 4.02
N GLY A 377 17.70 -2.92 4.04
CA GLY A 377 17.87 -1.48 4.13
C GLY A 377 18.08 -0.98 5.55
N ARG A 378 17.79 0.30 5.79
CA ARG A 378 18.06 0.97 7.07
C ARG A 378 16.78 1.40 7.77
N VAL A 379 16.87 1.62 9.07
CA VAL A 379 15.96 2.54 9.78
C VAL A 379 16.65 3.89 9.87
N PHE A 380 15.97 4.94 9.41
CA PHE A 380 16.53 6.29 9.40
C PHE A 380 15.59 7.31 10.05
N ALA A 381 15.89 7.65 11.30
CA ALA A 381 15.24 8.73 12.02
C ALA A 381 15.87 10.08 11.64
N LYS A 382 15.08 10.99 11.06
CA LYS A 382 15.52 12.32 10.61
C LYS A 382 14.73 13.43 11.26
N ASN A 383 15.36 14.60 11.38
CA ASN A 383 14.74 15.85 11.82
C ASN A 383 14.05 15.75 13.19
N GLY A 384 14.67 15.07 14.16
CA GLY A 384 14.16 14.97 15.53
C GLY A 384 13.11 13.88 15.76
N ALA A 385 12.85 13.02 14.77
CA ALA A 385 11.97 11.87 14.94
C ALA A 385 12.43 10.92 16.05
N ILE A 386 11.46 10.35 16.78
CA ILE A 386 11.68 9.39 17.86
C ILE A 386 11.35 7.99 17.35
N VAL A 387 12.31 7.08 17.44
CA VAL A 387 12.14 5.67 17.07
C VAL A 387 12.56 4.79 18.25
N VAL A 388 11.69 3.84 18.59
CA VAL A 388 11.97 2.81 19.60
C VAL A 388 11.96 1.46 18.89
N GLU A 389 13.08 0.74 18.91
CA GLU A 389 13.24 -0.54 18.22
C GLU A 389 13.34 -1.70 19.21
N HIS A 390 12.59 -2.77 18.95
CA HIS A 390 12.62 -4.00 19.73
C HIS A 390 12.56 -5.22 18.84
N ASN A 391 13.51 -6.14 19.02
CA ASN A 391 13.52 -7.44 18.36
C ASN A 391 13.29 -7.32 16.84
N ASN A 392 13.83 -6.30 16.16
CA ASN A 392 13.82 -6.26 14.69
C ASN A 392 15.01 -7.04 14.14
N VAL A 393 14.84 -7.50 12.91
CA VAL A 393 15.88 -8.05 12.07
C VAL A 393 16.22 -7.03 11.01
N GLY A 394 17.45 -6.57 11.07
CA GLY A 394 17.99 -5.49 10.28
C GLY A 394 19.12 -4.86 11.08
N SER A 395 20.15 -4.37 10.42
CA SER A 395 21.25 -3.72 11.13
C SER A 395 21.88 -2.62 10.29
N VAL A 396 22.52 -1.66 10.96
CA VAL A 396 23.34 -0.64 10.31
C VAL A 396 24.44 -1.28 9.46
N VAL A 397 25.01 -2.39 9.93
CA VAL A 397 26.09 -3.11 9.22
C VAL A 397 25.56 -3.74 7.93
N SER A 398 24.44 -4.47 7.98
CA SER A 398 23.84 -5.02 6.75
C SER A 398 23.38 -3.94 5.80
N ALA A 399 22.85 -2.82 6.29
CA ALA A 399 22.50 -1.65 5.48
C ALA A 399 23.72 -0.98 4.81
N MET A 400 24.86 -0.91 5.50
CA MET A 400 26.11 -0.36 4.94
C MET A 400 26.73 -1.30 3.90
N LEU A 401 26.64 -2.60 4.13
CA LEU A 401 27.18 -3.64 3.24
C LEU A 401 26.23 -4.06 2.12
N LEU A 402 24.98 -3.57 2.13
CA LEU A 402 23.90 -3.96 1.22
C LEU A 402 23.57 -5.47 1.27
N ASN A 403 23.71 -6.08 2.45
CA ASN A 403 23.35 -7.49 2.66
C ASN A 403 21.84 -7.62 2.87
N SER A 404 21.22 -8.62 2.24
CA SER A 404 19.81 -8.92 2.45
C SER A 404 19.61 -9.77 3.71
N GLU A 405 18.88 -9.23 4.69
CA GLU A 405 18.50 -9.94 5.90
C GLU A 405 17.29 -10.86 5.65
N VAL A 406 16.49 -10.51 4.64
CA VAL A 406 15.36 -11.30 4.18
C VAL A 406 15.86 -12.59 3.51
N GLU A 407 16.84 -12.52 2.60
CA GLU A 407 17.40 -13.71 1.95
C GLU A 407 18.03 -14.71 2.94
N ASN A 408 18.53 -14.22 4.08
CA ASN A 408 19.08 -15.07 5.14
C ASN A 408 18.01 -15.76 6.01
N ARG A 409 16.74 -15.40 5.86
CA ARG A 409 15.65 -15.85 6.74
C ARG A 409 14.50 -16.55 6.05
N TYR A 410 14.45 -16.49 4.72
CA TYR A 410 13.38 -17.09 3.93
C TYR A 410 13.97 -18.03 2.88
N ILE A 411 13.26 -19.12 2.57
CA ILE A 411 13.76 -20.18 1.67
C ILE A 411 14.18 -19.65 0.29
N ASN A 412 13.32 -18.88 -0.36
CA ASN A 412 13.62 -18.27 -1.67
C ASN A 412 12.73 -17.03 -1.89
N PRO A 413 12.98 -15.92 -1.18
CA PRO A 413 12.14 -14.73 -1.29
C PRO A 413 12.17 -14.12 -2.70
N ALA A 414 13.24 -14.32 -3.45
CA ALA A 414 13.35 -13.89 -4.85
C ALA A 414 12.30 -14.53 -5.77
N SER A 415 11.83 -15.74 -5.45
CA SER A 415 10.75 -16.42 -6.19
C SER A 415 9.40 -16.37 -5.44
N GLY A 416 9.23 -15.46 -4.48
CA GLY A 416 8.00 -15.38 -3.68
C GLY A 416 7.85 -16.44 -2.58
N ASN A 417 8.88 -17.26 -2.34
CA ASN A 417 8.85 -18.23 -1.26
C ASN A 417 9.35 -17.62 0.06
N PHE A 418 8.43 -17.00 0.79
CA PHE A 418 8.65 -16.40 2.10
C PHE A 418 8.34 -17.35 3.26
N ILE A 419 8.53 -18.66 3.07
CA ILE A 419 8.57 -19.60 4.20
C ILE A 419 9.84 -19.32 5.00
N ALA A 420 9.70 -19.07 6.30
CA ALA A 420 10.83 -18.80 7.19
C ALA A 420 11.79 -19.99 7.25
N LEU A 421 13.08 -19.74 7.48
CA LEU A 421 14.10 -20.79 7.70
C LEU A 421 14.22 -21.19 9.17
N ASP A 422 13.66 -20.37 10.06
CA ASP A 422 13.82 -20.39 11.51
C ASP A 422 12.46 -20.11 12.17
N ASP A 423 12.11 -20.87 13.21
CA ASP A 423 10.88 -20.74 14.00
C ASP A 423 11.10 -20.09 15.39
N ASN A 424 12.25 -19.44 15.61
CA ASN A 424 12.62 -18.79 16.86
C ASN A 424 11.50 -17.91 17.42
N VAL A 425 11.06 -18.27 18.62
CA VAL A 425 10.05 -17.56 19.38
C VAL A 425 10.75 -16.63 20.35
N LEU A 426 10.49 -15.34 20.23
CA LEU A 426 10.94 -14.36 21.22
C LEU A 426 9.76 -13.89 22.07
N PRO A 427 9.99 -13.56 23.36
CA PRO A 427 8.96 -12.94 24.17
C PRO A 427 8.61 -11.55 23.63
N VAL A 428 7.32 -11.20 23.71
CA VAL A 428 6.89 -9.81 23.54
C VAL A 428 7.54 -8.98 24.66
N PRO A 429 8.23 -7.86 24.35
CA PRO A 429 8.86 -7.07 25.40
C PRO A 429 7.82 -6.55 26.40
N LYS A 430 8.16 -6.54 27.69
CA LYS A 430 7.27 -6.03 28.75
C LYS A 430 6.88 -4.57 28.48
N GLY A 431 5.62 -4.23 28.71
CA GLY A 431 5.09 -2.87 28.51
C GLY A 431 4.58 -2.58 27.10
N PHE A 432 4.60 -3.56 26.19
CA PHE A 432 3.98 -3.46 24.87
C PHE A 432 2.71 -4.32 24.83
N GLU A 433 1.55 -3.67 24.87
CA GLU A 433 0.27 -4.28 24.54
C GLU A 433 -0.05 -3.93 23.09
N PHE A 434 0.06 -4.91 22.19
CA PHE A 434 -0.38 -4.76 20.81
C PHE A 434 -0.97 -6.07 20.31
N GLU A 435 -1.97 -5.95 19.44
CA GLU A 435 -2.55 -7.11 18.79
C GLU A 435 -1.59 -7.65 17.72
N LEU A 436 -1.08 -8.86 17.94
CA LEU A 436 -0.28 -9.61 16.95
C LEU A 436 -1.08 -9.91 15.67
N GLY A 437 -2.41 -9.99 15.80
CA GLY A 437 -3.32 -10.31 14.72
C GLY A 437 -3.07 -11.69 14.12
N LEU A 438 -3.58 -11.87 12.90
CA LEU A 438 -3.24 -13.02 12.07
C LEU A 438 -2.01 -12.67 11.22
N ASP A 439 -1.19 -13.66 10.93
CA ASP A 439 -0.10 -13.54 9.97
C ASP A 439 -0.65 -13.38 8.53
N ILE A 440 0.23 -13.16 7.55
CA ILE A 440 -0.19 -12.91 6.16
C ILE A 440 -1.00 -14.07 5.55
N CYS A 441 -0.82 -15.28 6.07
CA CYS A 441 -1.47 -16.51 5.63
C CYS A 441 -2.81 -16.75 6.33
N GLY A 442 -3.13 -15.95 7.36
CA GLY A 442 -4.34 -16.12 8.17
C GLY A 442 -4.14 -17.00 9.40
N THR A 443 -2.91 -17.39 9.73
CA THR A 443 -2.59 -18.17 10.93
C THR A 443 -2.53 -17.26 12.14
N GLN A 444 -3.13 -17.68 13.25
CA GLN A 444 -3.09 -16.93 14.50
C GLN A 444 -1.69 -16.94 15.10
N ARG A 445 -1.15 -15.77 15.40
CA ARG A 445 0.10 -15.63 16.16
C ARG A 445 -0.16 -15.89 17.63
N ASN A 446 0.70 -16.68 18.27
CA ASN A 446 0.72 -16.88 19.71
C ASN A 446 2.18 -16.98 20.20
N GLU A 447 2.37 -17.01 21.52
CA GLU A 447 3.70 -17.08 22.18
C GLU A 447 4.51 -18.36 21.90
N ARG A 448 4.07 -19.25 21.00
CA ARG A 448 4.78 -20.47 20.61
C ARG A 448 5.18 -20.49 19.15
N VAL A 449 5.04 -19.36 18.45
CA VAL A 449 5.19 -19.25 17.01
C VAL A 449 6.09 -18.05 16.71
N SER A 450 6.93 -18.12 15.66
CA SER A 450 7.88 -17.06 15.35
C SER A 450 7.18 -15.71 15.29
N LEU A 451 7.70 -14.76 16.05
CA LEU A 451 7.21 -13.39 16.03
C LEU A 451 7.87 -12.57 14.93
N TYR A 452 8.87 -13.08 14.20
CA TYR A 452 9.56 -12.29 13.18
C TYR A 452 8.84 -12.22 11.85
N GLY A 453 8.84 -11.04 11.25
CA GLY A 453 8.29 -10.81 9.91
C GLY A 453 6.81 -11.17 9.84
N MET A 454 6.32 -11.41 8.62
CA MET A 454 4.88 -11.48 8.31
C MET A 454 4.27 -12.89 8.36
N THR A 455 5.10 -13.93 8.43
CA THR A 455 4.70 -15.34 8.52
C THR A 455 4.98 -15.84 9.93
N SER A 456 4.08 -16.64 10.47
CA SER A 456 4.22 -17.17 11.83
C SER A 456 4.85 -18.58 11.83
N THR A 457 4.56 -19.39 10.81
CA THR A 457 4.88 -20.83 10.80
C THR A 457 5.54 -21.27 9.50
N LEU A 458 6.21 -22.42 9.54
CA LEU A 458 6.70 -23.17 8.37
C LEU A 458 5.53 -23.81 7.60
N VAL A 459 4.48 -23.06 7.28
CA VAL A 459 3.32 -23.58 6.56
C VAL A 459 3.63 -23.63 5.07
N PRO A 460 3.83 -24.82 4.46
CA PRO A 460 4.26 -24.93 3.07
C PRO A 460 3.23 -24.42 2.06
N SER A 461 1.95 -24.33 2.48
CA SER A 461 0.85 -23.81 1.67
C SER A 461 0.81 -22.29 1.58
N CYS A 462 1.58 -21.56 2.40
CA CYS A 462 1.65 -20.10 2.33
C CYS A 462 2.79 -19.63 1.42
N LYS A 463 2.71 -19.98 0.13
CA LYS A 463 3.61 -19.45 -0.89
C LYS A 463 3.06 -18.14 -1.43
N LEU A 464 3.82 -17.07 -1.31
CA LEU A 464 3.55 -15.76 -1.91
C LEU A 464 4.16 -15.69 -3.32
N ASP A 465 3.93 -16.73 -4.11
CA ASP A 465 4.39 -16.79 -5.49
C ASP A 465 3.43 -16.00 -6.38
N PHE A 466 3.88 -14.80 -6.74
CA PHE A 466 3.23 -13.90 -7.68
C PHE A 466 3.97 -13.85 -9.02
N THR A 467 4.68 -14.91 -9.41
CA THR A 467 5.23 -15.02 -10.76
C THR A 467 4.06 -15.00 -11.75
N TYR A 468 4.07 -14.03 -12.67
CA TYR A 468 3.00 -13.76 -13.63
C TYR A 468 3.53 -13.58 -15.04
#